data_AF-A0A5E4HHJ1-F1
#
_entry.id   AF-A0A5E4HHJ1-F1
#
_cell.length_a   1.000
_cell.length_b   1.000
_cell.length_c   1.000
_cell.angle_alpha   90.00
_cell.angle_beta   90.00
_cell.angle_gamma   90.00
#
_symmetry.space_group_name_H-M   'P 1'
#
loop_
_entity.id
_entity.type
_entity.pdbx_description
1 polymer ?
#
loop_
_entity_poly.entity_id
_entity_poly.type
_entity_poly.pdbx_seq_one_letter_code
_entity_poly.pdbx_strand_id
1 'polypeptide(L)'
;MLDDKCVRTEDGACIAFVWEKMSNLRGDATEYLCAMNINGHTVGTARLGLKPQFPCANLNDIDVAEGYQHRGYGRRLLAEVERKATTEGFTCMSVLSMPDAKGFYQKVGYSTQDKLKRKDWANFDKTLTVRR
;
A
#
# COMPACT_ATOMS: atom_id res chain seq x y z
N MET A 1 12.49 -17.97 -2.26
CA MET A 1 11.11 -18.51 -2.28
C MET A 1 10.26 -17.58 -1.45
N LEU A 2 9.50 -16.68 -2.09
CA LEU A 2 8.49 -15.88 -1.39
C LEU A 2 7.22 -16.72 -1.41
N ASP A 3 6.70 -17.02 -0.22
CA ASP A 3 5.53 -17.87 -0.04
C ASP A 3 4.27 -17.16 -0.58
N ASP A 4 3.82 -17.54 -1.77
CA ASP A 4 2.50 -17.23 -2.35
C ASP A 4 1.37 -17.97 -1.60
N LYS A 5 1.35 -17.85 -0.27
CA LYS A 5 0.39 -18.59 0.57
C LYS A 5 -0.99 -17.98 0.43
N CYS A 6 -1.84 -18.66 -0.31
CA CYS A 6 -3.28 -18.42 -0.30
C CYS A 6 -3.84 -18.52 1.12
N VAL A 7 -4.48 -17.45 1.58
CA VAL A 7 -5.27 -17.42 2.81
C VAL A 7 -6.72 -17.68 2.44
N ARG A 8 -7.30 -18.76 2.98
CA ARG A 8 -8.73 -19.04 2.82
C ARG A 8 -9.53 -18.20 3.82
N THR A 9 -10.62 -17.63 3.33
CA THR A 9 -11.61 -16.90 4.15
C THR A 9 -12.77 -17.82 4.55
N GLU A 10 -13.59 -17.39 5.50
CA GLU A 10 -14.70 -18.17 6.06
C GLU A 10 -15.76 -18.55 5.01
N ASP A 11 -15.94 -17.73 3.97
CA ASP A 11 -16.82 -17.99 2.84
C ASP A 11 -16.17 -18.90 1.76
N GLY A 12 -14.94 -19.37 2.01
CA GLY A 12 -14.20 -20.25 1.12
C GLY A 12 -13.36 -19.54 0.07
N ALA A 13 -13.38 -18.20 -0.03
CA ALA A 13 -12.55 -17.50 -1.02
C ALA A 13 -11.05 -17.62 -0.69
N CYS A 14 -10.24 -17.90 -1.71
CA CYS A 14 -8.79 -17.97 -1.64
C CYS A 14 -8.19 -16.61 -1.99
N ILE A 15 -7.50 -15.97 -1.04
CA ILE A 15 -6.84 -14.68 -1.24
C ILE A 15 -5.33 -14.91 -1.29
N ALA A 16 -4.67 -14.45 -2.34
CA ALA A 16 -3.21 -14.47 -2.46
C ALA A 16 -2.68 -13.07 -2.79
N PHE A 17 -1.44 -12.80 -2.37
CA PHE A 17 -0.73 -11.57 -2.69
C PHE A 17 0.53 -11.91 -3.47
N VAL A 18 0.64 -11.37 -4.67
CA VAL A 18 1.79 -11.58 -5.55
C VAL A 18 2.59 -10.29 -5.59
N TRP A 19 3.90 -10.40 -5.37
CA TRP A 19 4.80 -9.26 -5.33
C TRP A 19 5.80 -9.32 -6.47
N GLU A 20 5.85 -8.26 -7.27
CA GLU A 20 6.89 -8.07 -8.28
C GLU A 20 7.77 -6.87 -7.91
N LYS A 21 9.09 -7.06 -7.99
CA LYS A 21 10.04 -5.96 -7.88
C LYS A 21 10.14 -5.27 -9.23
N MET A 22 9.84 -3.98 -9.28
CA MET A 22 9.94 -3.18 -10.49
C MET A 22 11.40 -2.78 -10.71
N SER A 23 11.88 -2.88 -11.96
CA SER A 23 13.21 -2.43 -12.33
C SER A 23 13.25 -0.91 -12.35
N ASN A 24 14.01 -0.32 -11.42
CA ASN A 24 14.17 1.12 -11.35
C ASN A 24 15.33 1.57 -12.24
N LEU A 25 15.07 2.51 -13.15
CA LEU A 25 16.10 3.16 -13.97
C LEU A 25 17.00 4.12 -13.15
N ARG A 26 16.57 4.49 -11.93
CA ARG A 26 17.32 5.30 -10.97
C ARG A 26 17.62 4.44 -9.75
N GLY A 27 18.90 4.12 -9.55
CA GLY A 27 19.37 3.11 -8.58
C GLY A 27 19.20 3.46 -7.10
N ASP A 28 18.54 4.57 -6.75
CA ASP A 28 18.36 5.08 -5.39
C ASP A 28 16.99 4.75 -4.78
N ALA A 29 16.08 4.16 -5.55
CA ALA A 29 14.77 3.71 -5.09
C ALA A 29 14.59 2.22 -5.40
N THR A 30 13.77 1.53 -4.60
CA THR A 30 13.19 0.24 -4.96
C THR A 30 11.67 0.39 -5.03
N GLU A 31 11.06 -0.07 -6.11
CA GLU A 31 9.61 -0.11 -6.24
C GLU A 31 9.12 -1.56 -6.31
N TYR A 32 7.99 -1.82 -5.66
CA TYR A 32 7.29 -3.08 -5.71
C TYR A 32 5.84 -2.88 -6.14
N LEU A 33 5.34 -3.77 -6.99
CA LEU A 33 3.92 -3.92 -7.32
C LEU A 33 3.37 -5.12 -6.54
N CYS A 34 2.27 -4.91 -5.82
CA CYS A 34 1.49 -5.97 -5.21
C CYS A 34 0.20 -6.17 -6.00
N ALA A 35 -0.11 -7.41 -6.38
CA ALA A 35 -1.41 -7.82 -6.89
C ALA A 35 -2.12 -8.70 -5.86
N MET A 36 -3.35 -8.33 -5.49
CA MET A 36 -4.22 -9.17 -4.67
C MET A 36 -5.12 -10.00 -5.57
N ASN A 37 -4.99 -11.32 -5.48
CA ASN A 37 -5.77 -12.27 -6.25
C ASN A 37 -6.83 -12.93 -5.37
N ILE A 38 -8.08 -12.96 -5.83
CA ILE A 38 -9.17 -13.72 -5.21
C ILE A 38 -9.60 -14.81 -6.19
N ASN A 39 -9.52 -16.07 -5.75
CA ASN A 39 -9.83 -17.25 -6.58
C ASN A 39 -9.11 -17.24 -7.94
N GLY A 40 -7.86 -16.75 -7.96
CA GLY A 40 -7.04 -16.66 -9.18
C GLY A 40 -7.25 -15.41 -10.04
N HIS A 41 -8.19 -14.52 -9.68
CA HIS A 41 -8.43 -13.27 -10.40
C HIS A 41 -7.83 -12.08 -9.65
N THR A 42 -7.10 -11.20 -10.32
CA THR A 42 -6.60 -9.95 -9.72
C THR A 42 -7.75 -8.99 -9.48
N VAL A 43 -7.92 -8.57 -8.24
CA VAL A 43 -9.02 -7.69 -7.80
C VAL A 43 -8.53 -6.40 -7.16
N GLY A 44 -7.23 -6.26 -6.94
CA GLY A 44 -6.65 -5.04 -6.38
C GLY A 44 -5.15 -4.99 -6.59
N THR A 45 -4.62 -3.78 -6.63
CA THR A 45 -3.19 -3.53 -6.82
C THR A 45 -2.70 -2.46 -5.87
N ALA A 46 -1.43 -2.52 -5.49
CA ALA A 46 -0.78 -1.48 -4.72
C ALA A 46 0.68 -1.30 -5.14
N ARG A 47 1.18 -0.06 -5.07
CA ARG A 47 2.58 0.28 -5.37
C ARG A 47 3.30 0.78 -4.13
N LEU A 48 4.37 0.09 -3.76
CA LEU A 48 5.21 0.41 -2.62
C LEU A 48 6.56 0.94 -3.10
N GLY A 49 6.87 2.18 -2.75
CA GLY A 49 8.15 2.83 -3.01
C GLY A 49 9.03 2.90 -1.76
N LEU A 50 10.21 2.30 -1.83
CA LEU A 50 11.22 2.31 -0.78
C LEU A 50 12.38 3.21 -1.19
N LYS A 51 12.72 4.14 -0.30
CA LYS A 51 13.82 5.08 -0.49
C LYS A 51 14.58 5.19 0.83
N PRO A 52 15.77 4.57 0.96
CA PRO A 52 16.50 4.48 2.23
C PRO A 52 16.80 5.85 2.89
N GLN A 53 16.89 6.91 2.09
CA GLN A 53 17.11 8.28 2.56
C GLN A 53 15.88 8.91 3.24
N PHE A 54 14.72 8.25 3.21
CA PHE A 54 13.51 8.72 3.89
C PHE A 54 13.11 7.80 5.03
N PRO A 55 12.54 8.33 6.12
CA PRO A 55 12.18 7.53 7.29
C PRO A 55 11.00 6.57 7.02
N CYS A 56 10.12 6.91 6.07
CA CYS A 56 8.92 6.13 5.77
C CYS A 56 8.94 5.58 4.35
N ALA A 57 8.39 4.38 4.18
CA ALA A 57 8.03 3.86 2.88
C ALA A 57 6.85 4.66 2.31
N ASN A 58 6.74 4.70 0.98
CA ASN A 58 5.67 5.42 0.29
C ASN A 58 4.68 4.43 -0.31
N LEU A 59 3.40 4.56 0.05
CA LEU A 59 2.31 4.02 -0.74
C LEU A 59 2.05 4.99 -1.89
N ASN A 60 2.48 4.62 -3.08
CA ASN A 60 2.33 5.44 -4.27
C ASN A 60 0.93 5.30 -4.88
N ASP A 61 0.34 4.11 -4.76
CA ASP A 61 -0.94 3.77 -5.36
C ASP A 61 -1.58 2.59 -4.62
N ILE A 62 -2.90 2.58 -4.54
CA ILE A 62 -3.69 1.45 -4.05
C ILE A 62 -5.08 1.52 -4.64
N ASP A 63 -5.52 0.42 -5.25
CA ASP A 63 -6.85 0.33 -5.83
C ASP A 63 -7.44 -1.08 -5.67
N VAL A 64 -8.76 -1.14 -5.59
CA VAL A 64 -9.55 -2.37 -5.54
C VAL A 64 -10.68 -2.22 -6.55
N ALA A 65 -10.84 -3.23 -7.42
CA ALA A 65 -11.88 -3.26 -8.43
C ALA A 65 -13.27 -3.00 -7.82
N GLU A 66 -14.09 -2.19 -8.49
CA GLU A 66 -15.37 -1.66 -7.99
C GLU A 66 -16.28 -2.73 -7.35
N GLY A 67 -16.45 -3.88 -8.03
CA GLY A 67 -17.26 -5.00 -7.52
C GLY A 67 -16.75 -5.66 -6.22
N TYR A 68 -15.52 -5.36 -5.83
CA TYR A 68 -14.85 -5.85 -4.62
C TYR A 68 -14.67 -4.76 -3.55
N GLN A 69 -15.04 -3.51 -3.83
CA GLN A 69 -14.95 -2.44 -2.84
C GLN A 69 -15.94 -2.64 -1.67
N HIS A 70 -15.70 -1.91 -0.57
CA HIS A 70 -16.52 -1.94 0.66
C HIS A 70 -16.64 -3.29 1.39
N ARG A 71 -15.88 -4.32 0.98
CA ARG A 71 -15.84 -5.66 1.61
C ARG A 71 -14.61 -5.90 2.49
N GLY A 72 -13.86 -4.85 2.80
CA GLY A 72 -12.64 -4.93 3.60
C GLY A 72 -11.37 -5.31 2.82
N TYR A 73 -11.46 -5.60 1.51
CA TYR A 73 -10.29 -5.95 0.69
C TYR A 73 -9.25 -4.84 0.62
N GLY A 74 -9.66 -3.56 0.55
CA GLY A 74 -8.70 -2.44 0.61
C GLY A 74 -7.88 -2.41 1.91
N ARG A 75 -8.50 -2.79 3.05
CA ARG A 75 -7.78 -2.90 4.33
C ARG A 75 -6.81 -4.07 4.33
N ARG A 76 -7.19 -5.21 3.75
CA ARG A 76 -6.33 -6.39 3.64
C ARG A 76 -5.12 -6.11 2.75
N LEU A 77 -5.33 -5.49 1.60
CA LEU A 77 -4.26 -5.08 0.70
C LEU A 77 -3.31 -4.08 1.36
N LEU A 78 -3.84 -3.05 2.03
CA LEU A 78 -3.02 -2.10 2.77
C LEU A 78 -2.19 -2.76 3.88
N ALA A 79 -2.79 -3.68 4.65
CA ALA A 79 -2.08 -4.41 5.71
C ALA A 79 -0.93 -5.26 5.15
N GLU A 80 -1.11 -5.88 3.98
CA GLU A 80 -0.05 -6.62 3.31
C GLU A 80 1.09 -5.70 2.84
N VAL A 81 0.75 -4.51 2.31
CA VAL A 81 1.76 -3.52 1.93
C VAL A 81 2.54 -3.02 3.15
N GLU A 82 1.85 -2.75 4.27
CA GLU A 82 2.48 -2.37 5.54
C GLU A 82 3.44 -3.47 6.03
N ARG A 83 3.01 -4.73 5.99
CA ARG A 83 3.84 -5.89 6.35
C ARG A 83 5.09 -5.98 5.47
N LYS A 84 4.94 -5.76 4.15
CA LYS A 84 6.08 -5.74 3.22
C LYS A 84 7.05 -4.60 3.55
N ALA A 85 6.56 -3.39 3.81
CA ALA A 85 7.40 -2.26 4.20
C ALA A 85 8.19 -2.56 5.49
N THR A 86 7.55 -3.13 6.51
CA THR A 86 8.21 -3.55 7.76
C THR A 86 9.25 -4.64 7.53
N THR A 87 8.95 -5.62 6.66
CA THR A 87 9.91 -6.67 6.27
C THR A 87 11.17 -6.09 5.60
N GLU A 88 11.03 -4.95 4.92
CA GLU A 88 12.13 -4.24 4.25
C GLU A 88 12.80 -3.20 5.17
N GLY A 89 12.47 -3.18 6.46
CA GLY A 89 13.13 -2.36 7.49
C GLY A 89 12.50 -0.99 7.76
N PHE A 90 11.36 -0.67 7.18
CA PHE A 90 10.67 0.60 7.43
C PHE A 90 9.70 0.47 8.61
N THR A 91 9.75 1.43 9.55
CA THR A 91 8.87 1.51 10.73
C THR A 91 7.74 2.53 10.57
N CYS A 92 7.67 3.17 9.40
CA CYS A 92 6.54 4.02 9.04
C CYS A 92 6.21 3.95 7.56
N MET A 93 4.94 4.23 7.29
CA MET A 93 4.41 4.38 5.94
C MET A 93 3.82 5.76 5.76
N SER A 94 3.91 6.26 4.54
CA SER A 94 3.36 7.53 4.11
C SER A 94 2.55 7.37 2.84
N VAL A 95 1.48 8.13 2.71
CA VAL A 95 0.60 8.12 1.54
C VAL A 95 0.19 9.55 1.22
N LEU A 96 0.04 9.82 -0.07
CA LEU A 96 -0.69 10.99 -0.54
C LEU A 96 -2.10 10.55 -0.86
N SER A 97 -3.04 11.06 -0.06
CA SER A 97 -4.43 10.70 -0.21
C SER A 97 -5.16 11.77 -0.99
N MET A 98 -6.01 11.33 -1.91
CA MET A 98 -7.11 12.15 -2.38
C MET A 98 -8.07 12.47 -1.23
N PRO A 99 -8.81 13.60 -1.27
CA PRO A 99 -9.69 14.02 -0.18
C PRO A 99 -10.74 12.98 0.22
N ASP A 100 -11.28 12.23 -0.74
CA ASP A 100 -12.27 11.17 -0.58
C ASP A 100 -11.69 9.91 0.12
N ALA A 101 -10.44 9.56 -0.17
CA ALA A 101 -9.75 8.42 0.44
C ALA A 101 -9.23 8.73 1.87
N LYS A 102 -9.22 10.01 2.29
CA LYS A 102 -8.67 10.43 3.59
C LYS A 102 -9.34 9.70 4.76
N GLY A 103 -10.67 9.58 4.73
CA GLY A 103 -11.45 8.89 5.76
C GLY A 103 -11.14 7.39 5.85
N PHE A 104 -10.77 6.75 4.73
CA PHE A 104 -10.31 5.37 4.72
C PHE A 104 -8.99 5.22 5.50
N TYR A 105 -7.98 6.04 5.19
CA TYR A 105 -6.67 5.99 5.86
C TYR A 105 -6.74 6.32 7.36
N GLN A 106 -7.56 7.30 7.73
CA GLN A 106 -7.76 7.64 9.14
C GLN A 106 -8.35 6.47 9.96
N LYS A 107 -9.32 5.74 9.38
CA LYS A 107 -9.92 4.55 10.03
C LYS A 107 -8.92 3.42 10.29
N VAL A 108 -7.79 3.40 9.60
CA VAL A 108 -6.73 2.37 9.74
C VAL A 108 -5.47 2.90 10.44
N GLY A 109 -5.58 4.08 11.06
CA GLY A 109 -4.58 4.63 11.97
C GLY A 109 -3.62 5.65 11.35
N TYR A 110 -3.82 6.03 10.09
CA TYR A 110 -3.01 7.08 9.48
C TYR A 110 -3.42 8.43 10.03
N SER A 111 -2.42 9.23 10.37
CA SER A 111 -2.60 10.60 10.83
C SER A 111 -2.04 11.56 9.80
N THR A 112 -2.74 12.67 9.60
CA THR A 112 -2.25 13.78 8.79
C THR A 112 -0.98 14.37 9.41
N GLN A 113 0.07 14.55 8.60
CA GLN A 113 1.29 15.25 9.02
C GLN A 113 1.32 16.63 8.37
N ASP A 114 1.19 17.69 9.15
CA ASP A 114 1.25 19.07 8.63
C ASP A 114 2.68 19.48 8.19
N LYS A 115 3.72 18.70 8.54
CA LYS A 115 5.14 19.04 8.34
C LYS A 115 5.77 18.42 7.09
N LEU A 116 5.13 17.48 6.40
CA LEU A 116 5.64 16.87 5.18
C LEU A 116 5.08 17.59 3.96
N LYS A 117 5.59 18.80 3.67
CA LYS A 117 5.31 19.51 2.42
C LYS A 117 6.34 19.10 1.38
N ARG A 118 5.99 18.23 0.43
CA ARG A 118 6.75 18.15 -0.83
C ARG A 118 6.42 19.41 -1.64
N LYS A 119 7.44 20.22 -1.95
CA LYS A 119 7.27 21.48 -2.70
C LYS A 119 6.73 21.29 -4.13
N ASP A 120 6.83 20.09 -4.68
CA ASP A 120 6.62 19.89 -6.11
C ASP A 120 5.18 19.51 -6.50
N TRP A 121 4.28 19.19 -5.54
CA TRP A 121 3.01 18.53 -5.83
C TRP A 121 1.79 19.29 -5.28
N ALA A 122 1.45 20.41 -5.95
CA ALA A 122 0.45 21.40 -5.53
C ALA A 122 -1.01 20.92 -5.42
N ASN A 123 -1.34 19.69 -5.86
CA ASN A 123 -2.73 19.18 -5.92
C ASN A 123 -3.06 18.10 -4.88
N PHE A 124 -2.14 17.71 -4.00
CA PHE A 124 -2.41 16.75 -2.93
C PHE A 124 -2.62 17.49 -1.60
N ASP A 125 -3.76 17.26 -0.96
CA ASP A 125 -4.22 18.02 0.21
C ASP A 125 -3.18 17.94 1.35
N LYS A 126 -2.79 16.73 1.79
CA LYS A 126 -1.78 16.50 2.84
C LYS A 126 -1.18 15.07 2.76
N THR A 127 0.07 14.90 3.20
CA THR A 127 0.65 13.57 3.46
C THR A 127 0.07 12.99 4.74
N LEU A 128 -0.41 11.74 4.68
CA LEU A 128 -0.76 10.97 5.87
C LEU A 128 0.31 9.93 6.16
N THR A 129 0.54 9.64 7.44
CA THR A 129 1.52 8.65 7.88
C THR A 129 0.97 7.74 8.95
N VAL A 130 1.47 6.50 9.00
CA VAL A 130 1.27 5.57 10.10
C VAL A 130 2.63 5.02 10.55
N ARG A 131 2.76 4.67 11.83
CA ARG A 131 3.91 3.94 12.39
C ARG A 131 3.51 2.50 12.68
N ARG A 132 4.38 1.55 12.36
CA ARG A 132 4.18 0.11 12.53
C ARG A 132 5.42 -0.52 13.15
#